data_AF-A0A7C1W1Y7-F1
#
_entry.id   AF-A0A7C1W1Y7-F1
#
_cell.length_a   1.000
_cell.length_b   1.000
_cell.length_c   1.000
_cell.angle_alpha   90.00
_cell.angle_beta   90.00
_cell.angle_gamma   90.00
#
_symmetry.space_group_name_H-M   'P 1'
#
loop_
_entity.id
_entity.type
_entity.pdbx_description
1 polymer ?
#
loop_
_entity_poly.entity_id
_entity_poly.type
_entity_poly.pdbx_seq_one_letter_code
_entity_poly.pdbx_strand_id
1 'polypeptide(L)'
;MKSTAYSRFCRRLFSKLFEHLNISETSRNRLLEKADISMVYQEYYSMVLMNIIIGFTVSFLSTLIVYLLLPNQMTALLLLTVSSVVPVAIGLYYITLPASKAKSRGKNIDRFLPYATNFINTMSVAGISPAEIFEALSEVELYGELQKEAKKIVTEIDMMGVDTITALKHAIQISPSEKFKEFLQGILGVIMSGSELTPYFQRCVDKYMERDLIERKKNLEALAVMAEAFVVTVIAFPLFLVIIISIMGMTSGGIAFEFLFILAFLILPLAYFGFY
;
A
#
# COMPACT_ATOMS: atom_id res chain seq x y z
N MET A 1 12.50 0.01 8.10
CA MET A 1 13.86 -0.51 7.89
C MET A 1 14.80 0.43 8.62
N LYS A 2 15.69 -0.10 9.46
CA LYS A 2 16.64 0.68 10.26
C LYS A 2 18.04 0.57 9.65
N SER A 3 18.87 1.60 9.78
CA SER A 3 20.29 1.56 9.38
C SER A 3 21.00 0.35 10.00
N THR A 4 21.71 -0.40 9.17
CA THR A 4 22.48 -1.60 9.56
C THR A 4 23.96 -1.43 9.24
N ALA A 5 24.82 -2.34 9.71
CA ALA A 5 26.24 -2.35 9.35
C ALA A 5 26.45 -2.45 7.83
N TYR A 6 25.61 -3.25 7.15
CA TYR A 6 25.63 -3.43 5.69
C TYR A 6 25.30 -2.14 4.94
N SER A 7 24.22 -1.45 5.31
CA SER A 7 23.81 -0.22 4.63
C SER A 7 24.83 0.91 4.83
N ARG A 8 25.44 1.01 6.02
CA ARG A 8 26.54 1.95 6.28
C ARG A 8 27.80 1.64 5.48
N PHE A 9 28.13 0.36 5.30
CA PHE A 9 29.24 -0.07 4.44
C PHE A 9 29.00 0.31 2.98
N CYS A 10 27.79 0.05 2.46
CA CYS A 10 27.41 0.42 1.10
C CYS A 10 27.53 1.94 0.88
N ARG A 11 27.08 2.75 1.84
CA ARG A 11 27.22 4.21 1.77
C ARG A 11 28.68 4.66 1.62
N ARG A 12 29.62 4.04 2.34
CA ARG A 12 31.05 4.36 2.23
C ARG A 12 31.62 3.98 0.86
N LEU A 13 31.16 2.88 0.28
CA LEU A 13 31.63 2.41 -1.02
C LEU A 13 31.16 3.32 -2.18
N PHE A 14 29.93 3.83 -2.09
CA PHE A 14 29.29 4.62 -3.14
C PHE A 14 29.28 6.15 -2.89
N SER A 15 29.96 6.63 -1.84
CA SER A 15 29.91 8.05 -1.45
C SER A 15 30.40 8.99 -2.56
N LYS A 16 31.50 8.63 -3.24
CA LYS A 16 32.08 9.42 -4.34
C LYS A 16 31.18 9.53 -5.58
N LEU A 17 30.40 8.49 -5.86
CA LEU A 17 29.42 8.50 -6.96
C LEU A 17 28.24 9.41 -6.65
N PHE A 18 27.83 9.50 -5.38
CA PHE A 18 26.71 10.35 -4.96
C PHE A 18 27.06 11.83 -4.91
N GLU A 19 28.27 12.18 -4.47
CA GLU A 19 28.77 13.56 -4.50
C GLU A 19 28.78 14.15 -5.92
N HIS A 20 29.03 13.32 -6.93
CA HIS A 20 29.06 13.76 -8.33
C HIS A 20 27.68 13.92 -8.97
N LEU A 21 26.67 13.20 -8.47
CA LEU A 21 25.32 13.16 -9.06
C LEU A 21 24.37 14.25 -8.51
N ASN A 22 24.80 15.05 -7.52
CA ASN A 22 24.08 16.20 -6.94
C ASN A 22 22.56 15.98 -6.77
N ILE A 23 22.17 14.77 -6.34
CA ILE A 23 20.77 14.37 -6.21
C ILE A 23 20.20 15.10 -4.99
N SER A 24 19.23 15.99 -5.19
CA SER A 24 18.61 16.79 -4.13
C SER A 24 18.19 15.90 -2.94
N GLU A 25 18.95 15.96 -1.84
CA GLU A 25 18.78 15.08 -0.69
C GLU A 25 17.42 15.29 0.00
N THR A 26 16.97 16.54 0.06
CA THR A 26 15.84 16.97 0.90
C THR A 26 14.50 16.42 0.41
N SER A 27 14.21 16.44 -0.90
CA SER A 27 12.92 16.00 -1.45
C SER A 27 12.75 14.48 -1.41
N ARG A 28 13.84 13.73 -1.62
CA ARG A 28 13.82 12.26 -1.64
C ARG A 28 13.92 11.64 -0.24
N ASN A 29 14.60 12.30 0.70
CA ASN A 29 14.56 11.92 2.13
C ASN A 29 13.12 11.94 2.68
N ARG A 30 12.33 12.95 2.31
CA ARG A 30 10.91 13.05 2.70
C ARG A 30 10.06 11.85 2.26
N LEU A 31 10.41 11.20 1.15
CA LEU A 31 9.68 10.01 0.68
C LEU A 31 9.96 8.80 1.58
N LEU A 32 11.21 8.61 2.02
CA LEU A 32 11.57 7.56 2.97
C LEU A 32 10.97 7.80 4.35
N GLU A 33 10.92 9.07 4.76
CA GLU A 33 10.29 9.48 6.01
C GLU A 33 8.77 9.19 5.99
N LYS A 34 8.07 9.53 4.90
CA LYS A 34 6.68 9.12 4.65
C LYS A 34 6.49 7.60 4.73
N ALA A 35 7.47 6.83 4.29
CA ALA A 35 7.45 5.37 4.32
C ALA A 35 7.85 4.77 5.69
N ASP A 36 8.16 5.59 6.70
CA ASP A 36 8.68 5.16 8.00
C ASP A 36 9.95 4.28 7.84
N ILE A 37 10.86 4.76 7.00
CA ILE A 37 12.18 4.17 6.78
C ILE A 37 13.20 5.11 7.42
N SER A 38 13.80 4.67 8.53
CA SER A 38 14.77 5.45 9.31
C SER A 38 16.20 5.39 8.73
N MET A 39 16.30 5.42 7.40
CA MET A 39 17.56 5.46 6.67
C MET A 39 17.64 6.75 5.87
N VAL A 40 18.84 7.29 5.73
CA VAL A 40 19.09 8.42 4.82
C VAL A 40 18.93 7.94 3.37
N TYR A 41 18.42 8.79 2.47
CA TYR A 41 18.20 8.41 1.07
C TYR A 41 19.45 7.87 0.38
N GLN A 42 20.60 8.48 0.65
CA GLN A 42 21.89 8.00 0.16
C GLN A 42 22.19 6.57 0.64
N GLU A 43 21.97 6.30 1.92
CA GLU A 43 22.19 4.98 2.51
C GLU A 43 21.27 3.92 1.90
N TYR A 44 20.00 4.27 1.68
CA TYR A 44 19.04 3.39 1.03
C TYR A 44 19.45 3.08 -0.42
N TYR A 45 19.76 4.11 -1.22
CA TYR A 45 20.08 3.92 -2.63
C TYR A 45 21.42 3.19 -2.85
N SER A 46 22.43 3.45 -2.01
CA SER A 46 23.67 2.68 -2.02
C SER A 46 23.43 1.20 -1.71
N MET A 47 22.50 0.89 -0.80
CA MET A 47 22.08 -0.49 -0.52
C MET A 47 21.38 -1.12 -1.74
N VAL A 48 20.52 -0.38 -2.44
CA VAL A 48 19.86 -0.85 -3.67
C VAL A 48 20.87 -1.16 -4.76
N LEU A 49 21.82 -0.25 -5.03
CA LEU A 49 22.88 -0.48 -6.01
C LEU A 49 23.73 -1.71 -5.67
N MET A 50 24.08 -1.88 -4.39
CA MET A 50 24.84 -3.04 -3.95
C MET A 50 24.05 -4.35 -4.17
N ASN A 51 22.76 -4.36 -3.85
CA ASN A 51 21.91 -5.53 -4.08
C ASN A 51 21.72 -5.85 -5.56
N ILE A 52 21.68 -4.84 -6.44
CA ILE A 52 21.66 -5.04 -7.90
C ILE A 52 22.95 -5.70 -8.37
N ILE A 53 24.12 -5.22 -7.89
CA ILE A 53 25.43 -5.79 -8.26
C ILE A 53 25.57 -7.22 -7.76
N ILE A 54 25.20 -7.49 -6.50
CA ILE A 54 25.23 -8.85 -5.93
C ILE A 54 24.24 -9.76 -6.67
N GLY A 55 23.03 -9.26 -6.95
CA GLY A 55 22.03 -10.00 -7.72
C GLY A 55 22.55 -10.38 -9.10
N PHE A 56 23.20 -9.45 -9.80
CA PHE A 56 23.83 -9.69 -11.10
C PHE A 56 24.95 -10.72 -11.02
N THR A 57 25.89 -10.57 -10.09
CA THR A 57 27.03 -11.49 -9.98
C THR A 57 26.58 -12.90 -9.63
N VAL A 58 25.62 -13.06 -8.72
CA VAL A 58 25.07 -14.36 -8.33
C VAL A 58 24.26 -14.99 -9.47
N SER A 59 23.38 -14.23 -10.15
CA SER A 59 22.60 -14.76 -11.27
C SER A 59 23.50 -15.16 -12.44
N PHE A 60 24.54 -14.36 -12.70
CA PHE A 60 25.49 -14.62 -13.78
C PHE A 60 26.36 -15.84 -13.48
N LEU A 61 26.93 -15.95 -12.27
CA LEU A 61 27.70 -17.14 -11.88
C LEU A 61 26.85 -18.41 -11.91
N SER A 62 25.64 -18.36 -11.36
CA SER A 62 24.74 -19.52 -11.31
C SER A 62 24.42 -20.03 -12.71
N THR A 63 24.02 -19.13 -13.61
CA THR A 63 23.68 -19.52 -14.99
C THR A 63 24.91 -19.89 -15.83
N LEU A 64 26.08 -19.31 -15.54
CA LEU A 64 27.36 -19.69 -16.15
C LEU A 64 27.77 -21.12 -15.78
N ILE A 65 27.59 -21.51 -14.52
CA ILE A 65 27.85 -22.88 -14.06
C ILE A 65 26.93 -23.88 -14.79
N VAL A 66 25.64 -23.54 -14.92
CA VAL A 66 24.68 -24.38 -15.67
C VAL A 66 25.08 -24.52 -17.14
N TYR A 67 25.52 -23.43 -17.78
CA TYR A 67 26.01 -23.45 -19.15
C TYR A 67 27.27 -24.32 -19.32
N LEU A 68 28.21 -24.27 -18.36
CA LEU A 68 29.42 -25.09 -18.37
C LEU A 68 29.14 -26.59 -18.20
N LEU A 69 28.12 -26.95 -17.41
CA LEU A 69 27.72 -28.35 -17.20
C LEU A 69 26.96 -28.93 -18.40
N LEU A 70 26.09 -28.15 -19.04
CA LEU A 70 25.25 -28.58 -20.15
C LEU A 70 25.30 -27.54 -21.28
N PRO A 71 26.30 -27.60 -22.17
CA PRO A 71 26.42 -26.67 -23.28
C PRO A 71 25.33 -26.95 -24.32
N ASN A 72 24.28 -26.12 -24.34
CA ASN A 72 23.16 -26.21 -25.28
C ASN A 72 22.68 -24.79 -25.64
N GLN A 73 22.01 -24.62 -26.79
CA GLN A 73 21.49 -23.31 -27.22
C GLN A 73 20.46 -22.73 -26.22
N MET A 74 19.69 -23.61 -25.57
CA MET A 74 18.72 -23.23 -24.54
C MET A 74 19.38 -22.70 -23.26
N THR A 75 20.53 -23.25 -22.85
CA THR A 75 21.25 -22.79 -21.65
C THR A 75 21.96 -21.46 -21.90
N ALA A 76 22.41 -21.21 -23.14
CA ALA A 76 22.92 -19.89 -23.54
C ALA A 76 21.84 -18.80 -23.52
N LEU A 77 20.62 -19.11 -23.98
CA LEU A 77 19.48 -18.18 -23.89
C LEU A 77 19.10 -17.89 -22.43
N LEU A 78 19.15 -18.91 -21.57
CA LEU A 78 18.86 -18.78 -20.14
C LEU A 78 19.89 -17.87 -19.44
N LEU A 79 21.18 -18.01 -19.77
CA LEU A 79 22.25 -17.14 -19.27
C LEU A 79 21.94 -15.66 -19.53
N LEU A 80 21.58 -15.32 -20.78
CA LEU A 80 21.31 -13.93 -21.18
C LEU A 80 20.03 -13.39 -20.54
N THR A 81 18.96 -14.19 -20.54
CA THR A 81 17.65 -13.76 -20.02
C THR A 81 17.67 -13.59 -18.51
N VAL A 82 18.14 -14.59 -17.75
CA VAL A 82 18.12 -14.56 -16.29
C VAL A 82 19.09 -13.51 -15.74
N SER A 83 20.30 -13.40 -16.31
CA SER A 83 21.30 -12.42 -15.84
C SER A 83 20.87 -10.97 -16.08
N SER A 84 20.01 -10.72 -17.06
CA SER A 84 19.45 -9.39 -17.34
C SER A 84 18.17 -9.12 -16.52
N VAL A 85 17.27 -10.10 -16.41
CA VAL A 85 15.98 -9.93 -15.74
C VAL A 85 16.12 -9.81 -14.22
N VAL A 86 17.01 -10.60 -13.59
CA VAL A 86 17.13 -10.62 -12.12
C VAL A 86 17.56 -9.27 -11.54
N PRO A 87 18.62 -8.59 -12.02
CA PRO A 87 19.01 -7.27 -11.51
C PRO A 87 17.93 -6.20 -11.74
N VAL A 88 17.24 -6.27 -12.89
CA VAL A 88 16.14 -5.34 -13.21
C VAL A 88 14.96 -5.55 -12.27
N ALA A 89 14.58 -6.80 -11.99
CA ALA A 89 13.53 -7.13 -11.05
C ALA A 89 13.87 -6.67 -9.62
N ILE A 90 15.10 -6.89 -9.16
CA ILE A 90 15.59 -6.41 -7.87
C ILE A 90 15.54 -4.88 -7.81
N GLY A 91 16.03 -4.19 -8.85
CA GLY A 91 16.01 -2.74 -8.92
C GLY A 91 14.59 -2.18 -8.86
N LEU A 92 13.67 -2.72 -9.68
CA LEU A 92 12.25 -2.32 -9.68
C LEU A 92 11.60 -2.54 -8.32
N TYR A 93 11.85 -3.69 -7.68
CA TYR A 93 11.31 -3.99 -6.36
C TYR A 93 11.75 -2.96 -5.32
N TYR A 94 13.06 -2.73 -5.17
CA TYR A 94 13.56 -1.81 -4.13
C TYR A 94 13.28 -0.33 -4.41
N ILE A 95 13.19 0.09 -5.68
CA ILE A 95 12.84 1.48 -6.03
C ILE A 95 11.35 1.75 -5.75
N THR A 96 10.46 0.79 -6.00
CA THR A 96 9.01 0.94 -5.80
C THR A 96 8.56 0.69 -4.36
N LEU A 97 9.33 -0.07 -3.57
CA LEU A 97 9.06 -0.38 -2.18
C LEU A 97 8.71 0.83 -1.30
N PRO A 98 9.50 1.92 -1.25
CA PRO A 98 9.21 3.04 -0.35
C PRO A 98 7.90 3.76 -0.72
N ALA A 99 7.63 3.93 -2.01
CA ALA A 99 6.38 4.53 -2.48
C ALA A 99 5.17 3.64 -2.15
N SER A 100 5.29 2.33 -2.36
CA SER A 100 4.25 1.35 -2.02
C SER A 100 3.97 1.33 -0.51
N LYS A 101 5.03 1.32 0.31
CA LYS A 101 4.91 1.35 1.77
C LYS A 101 4.27 2.65 2.26
N ALA A 102 4.69 3.81 1.74
CA ALA A 102 4.06 5.08 2.06
C ALA A 102 2.55 5.07 1.70
N LYS A 103 2.19 4.58 0.52
CA LYS A 103 0.78 4.46 0.10
C LYS A 103 -0.03 3.54 1.01
N SER A 104 0.53 2.40 1.39
CA SER A 104 -0.11 1.46 2.33
C SER A 104 -0.33 2.10 3.70
N ARG A 105 0.67 2.80 4.24
CA ARG A 105 0.55 3.56 5.49
C ARG A 105 -0.52 4.65 5.40
N GLY A 106 -0.52 5.44 4.32
CA GLY A 106 -1.53 6.47 4.07
C GLY A 106 -2.95 5.89 4.05
N LYS A 107 -3.16 4.74 3.39
CA LYS A 107 -4.45 4.05 3.37
C LYS A 107 -4.87 3.57 4.77
N ASN A 108 -3.94 3.08 5.59
CA ASN A 108 -4.22 2.67 6.97
C ASN A 108 -4.63 3.87 7.83
N ILE A 109 -3.94 5.00 7.69
CA ILE A 109 -4.32 6.25 8.37
C ILE A 109 -5.73 6.69 7.96
N ASP A 110 -6.00 6.74 6.65
CA ASP A 110 -7.30 7.16 6.10
C ASP A 110 -8.46 6.29 6.59
N ARG A 111 -8.22 4.99 6.81
CA ARG A 111 -9.23 4.05 7.31
C ARG A 111 -9.64 4.34 8.76
N PHE A 112 -8.68 4.75 9.60
CA PHE A 112 -8.94 5.02 11.02
C PHE A 112 -9.28 6.48 11.30
N LEU A 113 -9.03 7.38 10.33
CA LEU A 113 -9.25 8.82 10.48
C LEU A 113 -10.68 9.18 10.91
N PRO A 114 -11.78 8.64 10.33
CA PRO A 114 -13.14 9.00 10.77
C PRO A 114 -13.39 8.70 12.25
N TYR A 115 -12.88 7.57 12.75
CA TYR A 115 -13.03 7.14 14.13
C TYR A 115 -12.20 8.00 15.09
N ALA A 116 -10.96 8.30 14.71
CA ALA A 116 -10.09 9.16 15.50
C ALA A 116 -10.61 10.60 15.54
N THR A 117 -11.17 11.12 14.45
CA THR A 117 -11.80 12.45 14.43
C THR A 117 -12.99 12.52 15.39
N ASN A 118 -13.78 11.44 15.51
CA ASN A 118 -14.87 11.38 16.49
C ASN A 118 -14.36 11.39 17.93
N PHE A 119 -13.27 10.66 18.21
CA PHE A 119 -12.58 10.72 19.50
C PHE A 119 -12.06 12.13 19.80
N ILE A 120 -11.34 12.75 18.85
CA ILE A 120 -10.83 14.12 18.95
C ILE A 120 -11.97 15.12 19.22
N ASN A 121 -13.07 15.01 18.50
CA ASN A 121 -14.24 15.88 18.68
C ASN A 121 -14.83 15.73 20.09
N THR A 122 -14.97 14.51 20.58
CA THR A 122 -15.48 14.23 21.93
C THR A 122 -14.60 14.87 23.01
N MET A 123 -13.28 14.76 22.87
CA MET A 123 -12.31 15.37 23.79
C MET A 123 -12.32 16.90 23.69
N SER A 124 -12.46 17.46 22.48
CA SER A 124 -12.57 18.90 22.26
C SER A 124 -13.85 19.48 22.87
N VAL A 125 -14.99 18.78 22.77
CA VAL A 125 -16.24 19.15 23.44
C VAL A 125 -16.07 19.16 24.96
N ALA A 126 -15.25 18.26 25.50
CA ALA A 126 -14.89 18.24 26.91
C ALA A 126 -13.92 19.37 27.33
N GLY A 127 -13.49 20.22 26.40
CA GLY A 127 -12.60 21.36 26.65
C GLY A 127 -11.12 21.00 26.79
N ILE A 128 -10.74 19.80 26.37
CA ILE A 128 -9.34 19.32 26.42
C ILE A 128 -8.52 20.02 25.34
N SER A 129 -7.28 20.41 25.67
CA SER A 129 -6.44 21.14 24.73
C SER A 129 -5.97 20.26 23.56
N PRO A 130 -5.65 20.84 22.38
CA PRO A 130 -5.22 20.05 21.23
C PRO A 130 -3.97 19.20 21.48
N ALA A 131 -3.03 19.71 22.27
CA ALA A 131 -1.81 18.97 22.62
C ALA A 131 -2.14 17.69 23.42
N GLU A 132 -2.96 17.81 24.46
CA GLU A 132 -3.44 16.67 25.27
C GLU A 132 -4.31 15.70 24.45
N ILE A 133 -5.08 16.19 23.48
CA ILE A 133 -5.84 15.33 22.57
C ILE A 133 -4.90 14.46 21.72
N PHE A 134 -3.82 15.05 21.17
CA PHE A 134 -2.84 14.29 20.40
C PHE A 134 -2.04 13.33 21.30
N GLU A 135 -1.78 13.70 22.56
CA GLU A 135 -1.19 12.84 23.57
C GLU A 135 -2.08 11.61 23.81
N ALA A 136 -3.37 11.81 24.12
CA ALA A 136 -4.32 10.72 24.31
C ALA A 136 -4.46 9.85 23.05
N LEU A 137 -4.46 10.45 21.86
CA LEU A 137 -4.49 9.70 20.59
C LEU A 137 -3.23 8.85 20.38
N SER A 138 -2.09 9.28 20.93
CA SER A 138 -0.82 8.57 20.82
C SER A 138 -0.74 7.32 21.71
N GLU A 139 -1.59 7.21 22.73
CA GLU A 139 -1.65 6.06 23.64
C GLU A 139 -2.58 4.96 23.13
N VAL A 140 -3.58 5.31 22.31
CA VAL A 140 -4.59 4.37 21.83
C VAL A 140 -4.07 3.54 20.64
N GLU A 141 -3.57 2.34 20.91
CA GLU A 141 -3.01 1.43 19.89
C GLU A 141 -4.02 1.02 18.80
N LEU A 142 -5.33 1.13 19.07
CA LEU A 142 -6.41 0.77 18.14
C LEU A 142 -6.29 1.51 16.79
N TYR A 143 -5.75 2.73 16.77
CA TYR A 143 -5.64 3.55 15.56
C TYR A 143 -4.39 3.25 14.72
N GLY A 144 -3.52 2.33 15.16
CA GLY A 144 -2.40 1.80 14.38
C GLY A 144 -1.45 2.88 13.83
N GLU A 145 -1.39 3.02 12.50
CA GLU A 145 -0.50 4.00 11.86
C GLU A 145 -0.84 5.46 12.20
N LEU A 146 -2.11 5.76 12.48
CA LEU A 146 -2.51 7.11 12.89
C LEU A 146 -2.02 7.44 14.31
N GLN A 147 -2.03 6.45 15.22
CA GLN A 147 -1.45 6.59 16.56
C GLN A 147 0.06 6.86 16.47
N LYS A 148 0.78 6.20 15.55
CA LYS A 148 2.21 6.48 15.33
C LYS A 148 2.47 7.90 14.84
N GLU A 149 1.63 8.44 13.96
CA GLU A 149 1.76 9.82 13.50
C GLU A 149 1.40 10.82 14.61
N ALA A 150 0.38 10.55 15.43
CA ALA A 150 0.09 11.33 16.63
C ALA A 150 1.26 11.31 17.63
N LYS A 151 1.86 10.14 17.85
CA LYS A 151 3.04 9.99 18.71
C LYS A 151 4.24 10.80 18.23
N LYS A 152 4.45 10.93 16.92
CA LYS A 152 5.49 11.80 16.36
C LYS A 152 5.25 13.27 16.72
N ILE A 153 4.01 13.74 16.56
CA ILE A 153 3.60 15.11 16.92
C ILE A 153 3.86 15.37 18.42
N VAL A 154 3.40 14.46 19.28
CA VAL A 154 3.57 14.56 20.75
C VAL A 154 5.05 14.54 21.14
N THR A 155 5.85 13.68 20.50
CA THR A 155 7.29 13.61 20.74
C THR A 155 7.99 14.93 20.38
N GLU A 156 7.60 15.59 19.28
CA GLU A 156 8.13 16.90 18.91
C GLU A 156 7.76 17.99 19.94
N ILE A 157 6.53 17.95 20.45
CA ILE A 157 6.04 18.93 21.44
C ILE A 157 6.73 18.72 22.79
N ASP A 158 6.63 17.51 23.35
CA ASP A 158 7.02 17.25 24.74
C ASP A 158 8.51 16.99 24.91
N MET A 159 9.13 16.23 24.00
CA MET A 159 10.54 15.86 24.13
C MET A 159 11.48 16.86 23.45
N MET A 160 11.05 17.50 22.36
CA MET A 160 11.88 18.44 21.60
C MET A 160 11.56 19.92 21.90
N GLY A 161 10.48 20.20 22.63
CA GLY A 161 10.08 21.57 23.00
C GLY A 161 9.64 22.41 21.80
N VAL A 162 9.17 21.78 20.73
CA VAL A 162 8.68 22.46 19.52
C VAL A 162 7.26 22.95 19.76
N ASP A 163 6.92 24.15 19.29
CA ASP A 163 5.57 24.67 19.43
C ASP A 163 4.56 23.84 18.62
N THR A 164 3.33 23.73 19.12
CA THR A 164 2.27 22.91 18.51
C THR A 164 2.02 23.29 17.05
N ILE A 165 2.13 24.56 16.69
CA ILE A 165 1.94 25.04 15.31
C ILE A 165 3.06 24.51 14.40
N THR A 166 4.32 24.60 14.82
CA THR A 166 5.46 24.08 14.05
C THR A 166 5.44 22.55 13.98
N ALA A 167 5.12 21.85 15.08
CA ALA A 167 5.00 20.39 15.08
C ALA A 167 3.91 19.90 14.09
N LEU A 168 2.75 20.59 14.06
CA LEU A 168 1.69 20.31 13.07
C LEU A 168 2.16 20.58 11.64
N LYS A 169 2.91 21.66 11.39
CA LYS A 169 3.48 21.96 10.06
C LYS A 169 4.47 20.88 9.62
N HIS A 170 5.31 20.37 10.51
CA HIS A 170 6.20 19.24 10.21
C HIS A 170 5.41 17.99 9.87
N ALA A 171 4.43 17.61 10.69
CA ALA A 171 3.55 16.48 10.45
C ALA A 171 2.82 16.55 9.10
N ILE A 172 2.36 17.73 8.68
CA ILE A 172 1.75 17.95 7.36
C ILE A 172 2.74 17.65 6.21
N GLN A 173 4.01 18.02 6.35
CA GLN A 173 5.01 17.79 5.31
C GLN A 173 5.38 16.30 5.16
N ILE A 174 5.44 15.57 6.28
CA ILE A 174 5.95 14.19 6.34
C ILE A 174 4.84 13.13 6.30
N SER A 175 3.57 13.49 6.52
CA SER A 175 2.47 12.53 6.50
C SER A 175 2.33 11.87 5.11
N PRO A 176 2.08 10.55 5.04
CA PRO A 176 1.79 9.87 3.79
C PRO A 176 0.31 9.97 3.35
N SER A 177 -0.60 10.38 4.24
CA SER A 177 -2.04 10.52 3.95
C SER A 177 -2.38 11.96 3.59
N GLU A 178 -3.03 12.17 2.44
CA GLU A 178 -3.53 13.49 2.05
C GLU A 178 -4.73 13.94 2.91
N LYS A 179 -5.65 13.03 3.26
CA LYS A 179 -6.79 13.36 4.14
C LYS A 179 -6.33 13.82 5.52
N PHE A 180 -5.31 13.16 6.08
CA PHE A 180 -4.75 13.55 7.36
C PHE A 180 -4.02 14.89 7.28
N LYS A 181 -3.33 15.19 6.17
CA LYS A 181 -2.75 16.54 5.96
C LYS A 181 -3.81 17.62 5.93
N GLU A 182 -4.90 17.41 5.18
CA GLU A 182 -6.01 18.36 5.14
C GLU A 182 -6.61 18.58 6.53
N PHE A 183 -6.73 17.51 7.33
CA PHE A 183 -7.19 17.59 8.71
C PHE A 183 -6.26 18.45 9.58
N LEU A 184 -4.95 18.16 9.58
CA LEU A 184 -3.97 18.94 10.34
C LEU A 184 -3.87 20.39 9.85
N GLN A 185 -3.99 20.63 8.55
CA GLN A 185 -4.02 21.97 7.96
C GLN A 185 -5.23 22.78 8.42
N GLY A 186 -6.41 22.14 8.53
CA GLY A 186 -7.59 22.81 9.05
C GLY A 186 -7.49 23.13 10.54
N ILE A 187 -6.90 22.24 11.35
CA ILE A 187 -6.56 22.55 12.76
C ILE A 187 -5.66 23.79 12.82
N LEU A 188 -4.59 23.80 12.03
CA LEU A 188 -3.66 24.92 11.98
C LEU A 188 -4.37 26.23 11.58
N GLY A 189 -5.23 26.19 10.56
CA GLY A 189 -6.00 27.36 10.11
C GLY A 189 -6.91 27.92 11.20
N VAL A 190 -7.58 27.05 11.98
CA VAL A 190 -8.48 27.45 13.07
C VAL A 190 -7.71 28.02 14.26
N ILE A 191 -6.57 27.42 14.62
CA ILE A 191 -5.68 27.94 15.66
C ILE A 191 -5.16 29.32 15.27
N MET A 192 -4.70 29.49 14.01
CA MET A 192 -4.16 30.76 13.52
C MET A 192 -5.22 31.86 13.40
N SER A 193 -6.48 31.52 13.15
CA SER A 193 -7.59 32.49 13.13
C SER A 193 -8.15 32.81 14.52
N GLY A 194 -7.65 32.16 15.58
CA GLY A 194 -8.17 32.29 16.94
C GLY A 194 -9.61 31.82 17.10
N SER A 195 -10.07 30.94 16.21
CA SER A 195 -11.43 30.40 16.23
C SER A 195 -11.51 29.14 17.09
N GLU A 196 -12.71 28.78 17.54
CA GLU A 196 -12.91 27.55 18.32
C GLU A 196 -12.68 26.30 17.45
N LEU A 197 -11.97 25.31 18.00
CA LEU A 197 -11.68 24.05 17.31
C LEU A 197 -12.86 23.08 17.29
N THR A 198 -13.74 23.13 18.28
CA THR A 198 -14.88 22.20 18.40
C THR A 198 -15.78 22.21 17.16
N PRO A 199 -16.22 23.36 16.61
CA PRO A 199 -17.03 23.39 15.39
C PRO A 199 -16.28 22.89 14.14
N TYR A 200 -14.94 22.96 14.13
CA TYR A 200 -14.14 22.39 13.06
C TYR A 200 -14.12 20.86 13.15
N PHE A 201 -13.85 20.31 14.34
CA PHE A 201 -13.84 18.87 14.55
C PHE A 201 -15.20 18.23 14.28
N GLN A 202 -16.29 18.84 14.72
CA GLN A 202 -17.64 18.35 14.44
C GLN A 202 -17.91 18.24 12.93
N ARG A 203 -17.56 19.28 12.16
CA ARG A 203 -17.68 19.26 10.69
C ARG A 203 -16.82 18.17 10.05
N CYS A 204 -15.62 17.92 10.59
CA CYS A 204 -14.76 16.85 10.13
C CYS A 204 -15.35 15.46 10.44
N VAL A 205 -15.97 15.28 11.62
CA VAL A 205 -16.69 14.05 11.97
C VAL A 205 -17.78 13.77 10.94
N ASP A 206 -18.67 14.74 10.72
CA ASP A 206 -19.81 14.59 9.80
C ASP A 206 -19.30 14.24 8.39
N LYS A 207 -18.32 14.99 7.90
CA LYS A 207 -17.72 14.78 6.57
C LYS A 207 -17.06 13.39 6.43
N TYR A 208 -16.29 12.95 7.42
CA TYR A 208 -15.56 11.69 7.33
C TYR A 208 -16.46 10.48 7.56
N MET A 209 -17.42 10.57 8.47
CA MET A 209 -18.39 9.50 8.73
C MET A 209 -19.36 9.32 7.57
N GLU A 210 -19.86 10.42 6.97
CA GLU A 210 -20.71 10.35 5.77
C GLU A 210 -19.96 9.68 4.61
N ARG A 211 -18.70 10.07 4.38
CA ARG A 211 -17.87 9.46 3.33
C ARG A 211 -17.58 7.98 3.59
N ASP A 212 -17.30 7.58 4.83
CA ASP A 212 -17.09 6.16 5.19
C ASP A 212 -18.37 5.35 4.93
N LEU A 213 -19.54 5.89 5.28
CA LEU A 213 -20.83 5.26 5.03
C LEU A 213 -21.09 5.07 3.53
N ILE A 214 -20.84 6.10 2.72
CA ILE A 214 -20.97 6.02 1.25
C ILE A 214 -20.01 4.97 0.67
N GLU A 215 -18.76 4.94 1.12
CA GLU A 215 -17.75 3.99 0.64
C GLU A 215 -18.14 2.54 1.00
N ARG A 216 -18.65 2.30 2.20
CA ARG A 216 -19.19 0.99 2.61
C ARG A 216 -20.38 0.57 1.76
N LYS A 217 -21.34 1.48 1.53
CA LYS A 217 -22.50 1.19 0.66
C LYS A 217 -22.06 0.79 -0.75
N LYS A 218 -21.12 1.53 -1.33
CA LYS A 218 -20.55 1.20 -2.65
C LYS A 218 -19.87 -0.16 -2.66
N ASN A 219 -19.16 -0.52 -1.59
CA ASN A 219 -18.53 -1.84 -1.48
C ASN A 219 -19.58 -2.96 -1.39
N LEU A 220 -20.67 -2.76 -0.65
CA LEU A 220 -21.77 -3.72 -0.58
C LEU A 220 -22.49 -3.86 -1.92
N GLU A 221 -22.69 -2.75 -2.65
CA GLU A 221 -23.28 -2.76 -3.98
C GLU A 221 -22.38 -3.52 -4.98
N ALA A 222 -21.06 -3.30 -4.93
CA ALA A 222 -20.11 -4.06 -5.74
C ALA A 222 -20.17 -5.57 -5.44
N LEU A 223 -20.28 -5.96 -4.17
CA LEU A 223 -20.47 -7.35 -3.77
C LEU A 223 -21.81 -7.92 -4.27
N ALA A 224 -22.88 -7.13 -4.23
CA ALA A 224 -24.18 -7.53 -4.76
C ALA A 224 -24.13 -7.77 -6.27
N VAL A 225 -23.49 -6.87 -7.03
CA VAL A 225 -23.29 -7.04 -8.47
C VAL A 225 -22.43 -8.28 -8.77
N MET A 226 -21.37 -8.53 -7.99
CA MET A 226 -20.59 -9.76 -8.13
C MET A 226 -21.42 -11.02 -7.85
N ALA A 227 -22.28 -10.99 -6.82
CA ALA A 227 -23.18 -12.09 -6.49
C ALA A 227 -24.23 -12.32 -7.59
N GLU A 228 -24.80 -11.26 -8.14
CA GLU A 228 -25.74 -11.35 -9.26
C GLU A 228 -25.08 -11.95 -10.51
N ALA A 229 -23.88 -11.46 -10.87
CA ALA A 229 -23.11 -12.00 -11.97
C ALA A 229 -22.78 -13.48 -11.76
N PHE A 230 -22.45 -13.90 -10.53
CA PHE A 230 -22.21 -15.29 -10.19
C PHE A 230 -23.47 -16.15 -10.41
N VAL A 231 -24.63 -15.72 -9.91
CA VAL A 231 -25.89 -16.47 -10.08
C VAL A 231 -26.27 -16.60 -11.56
N VAL A 232 -26.12 -15.53 -12.34
CA VAL A 232 -26.48 -15.54 -13.77
C VAL A 232 -25.50 -16.36 -14.60
N THR A 233 -24.19 -16.11 -14.47
CA THR A 233 -23.17 -16.70 -15.35
C THR A 233 -22.74 -18.09 -14.93
N VAL A 234 -22.61 -18.37 -13.63
CA VAL A 234 -22.08 -19.64 -13.13
C VAL A 234 -23.19 -20.66 -12.85
N ILE A 235 -24.37 -20.21 -12.41
CA ILE A 235 -25.47 -21.12 -12.05
C ILE A 235 -26.53 -21.20 -13.16
N ALA A 236 -27.18 -20.07 -13.47
CA ALA A 236 -28.35 -20.05 -14.35
C ALA A 236 -27.98 -20.40 -15.80
N PHE A 237 -26.94 -19.77 -16.37
CA PHE A 237 -26.55 -19.99 -17.77
C PHE A 237 -26.19 -21.46 -18.09
N PRO A 238 -25.36 -22.15 -17.30
CA PRO A 238 -25.09 -23.58 -17.54
C PRO A 238 -26.33 -24.45 -17.35
N LEU A 239 -27.20 -24.13 -16.39
CA LEU A 239 -28.45 -24.88 -16.18
C LEU A 239 -29.39 -24.76 -17.39
N PHE A 240 -29.53 -23.55 -17.94
CA PHE A 240 -30.27 -23.34 -19.19
C PHE A 240 -29.67 -24.12 -20.36
N LEU A 241 -28.35 -24.11 -20.52
CA LEU A 241 -27.67 -24.91 -21.55
C LEU A 241 -27.96 -26.40 -21.41
N VAL A 242 -27.87 -26.94 -20.19
CA VAL A 242 -28.17 -28.36 -19.91
C VAL A 242 -29.61 -28.70 -20.31
N ILE A 243 -30.58 -27.86 -19.98
CA ILE A 243 -32.00 -28.08 -20.32
C ILE A 243 -32.20 -28.09 -21.85
N ILE A 244 -31.68 -27.08 -22.55
CA ILE A 244 -31.83 -26.96 -24.01
C ILE A 244 -31.20 -28.16 -24.72
N ILE A 245 -29.96 -28.51 -24.36
CA ILE A 245 -29.24 -29.64 -24.96
C ILE A 245 -29.96 -30.95 -24.68
N SER A 246 -30.52 -31.12 -23.48
CA SER A 246 -31.28 -32.33 -23.12
C SER A 246 -32.54 -32.49 -23.98
N ILE A 247 -33.32 -31.41 -24.18
CA ILE A 247 -34.53 -31.43 -25.02
C ILE A 247 -34.16 -31.68 -26.50
N MET A 248 -33.12 -31.00 -26.99
CA MET A 248 -32.65 -31.19 -28.36
C MET A 248 -32.20 -32.62 -28.60
N GLY A 249 -31.40 -33.20 -27.69
CA GLY A 249 -30.91 -34.57 -27.79
C GLY A 249 -32.02 -35.62 -27.80
N MET A 250 -33.15 -35.36 -27.12
CA MET A 250 -34.33 -36.21 -27.18
C MET A 250 -35.09 -36.10 -28.51
N THR A 251 -35.12 -34.92 -29.13
CA THR A 251 -35.97 -34.63 -30.30
C THR A 251 -35.27 -34.93 -31.62
N SER A 252 -33.96 -34.69 -31.72
CA SER A 252 -33.20 -34.82 -32.98
C SER A 252 -32.55 -36.20 -33.17
N GLY A 253 -32.67 -37.12 -32.21
CA GLY A 253 -32.11 -38.48 -32.28
C GLY A 253 -30.59 -38.56 -32.23
N GLY A 254 -29.88 -37.43 -32.16
CA GLY A 254 -28.43 -37.35 -32.00
C GLY A 254 -28.09 -36.71 -30.66
N ILE A 255 -27.51 -37.49 -29.76
CA ILE A 255 -27.29 -37.07 -28.37
C ILE A 255 -25.88 -36.49 -28.22
N ALA A 256 -25.78 -35.18 -27.99
CA ALA A 256 -24.52 -34.48 -27.73
C ALA A 256 -24.03 -34.69 -26.28
N PHE A 257 -24.00 -35.94 -25.80
CA PHE A 257 -23.59 -36.25 -24.43
C PHE A 257 -22.14 -35.85 -24.14
N GLU A 258 -21.24 -35.94 -25.13
CA GLU A 258 -19.83 -35.54 -24.97
C GLU A 258 -19.68 -34.06 -24.57
N PHE A 259 -20.43 -33.16 -25.21
CA PHE A 259 -20.40 -31.74 -24.87
C PHE A 259 -20.98 -31.48 -23.47
N LEU A 260 -22.02 -32.22 -23.09
CA LEU A 260 -22.63 -32.13 -21.76
C LEU A 260 -21.67 -32.62 -20.66
N PHE A 261 -20.91 -33.68 -20.91
CA PHE A 261 -19.85 -34.16 -20.01
C PHE A 261 -18.72 -33.12 -19.87
N ILE A 262 -18.26 -32.51 -20.96
CA ILE A 262 -17.25 -31.45 -20.91
C ILE A 262 -17.78 -30.24 -20.13
N LEU A 263 -19.02 -29.82 -20.38
CA LEU A 263 -19.65 -28.72 -19.66
C LEU A 263 -19.73 -28.99 -18.15
N ALA A 264 -20.18 -30.20 -17.77
CA ALA A 264 -20.39 -30.57 -16.39
C ALA A 264 -19.10 -30.84 -15.60
N PHE A 265 -18.12 -31.52 -16.20
CA PHE A 265 -16.90 -31.94 -15.51
C PHE A 265 -15.70 -31.01 -15.70
N LEU A 266 -15.70 -30.16 -16.74
CA LEU A 266 -14.59 -29.25 -17.01
C LEU A 266 -15.01 -27.78 -16.83
N ILE A 267 -16.06 -27.34 -17.53
CA ILE A 267 -16.39 -25.92 -17.60
C ILE A 267 -16.99 -25.42 -16.28
N LEU A 268 -17.94 -26.16 -15.69
CA LEU A 268 -18.55 -25.78 -14.40
C LEU A 268 -17.55 -25.70 -13.24
N PRO A 269 -16.68 -26.71 -13.00
CA PRO A 269 -15.68 -26.63 -11.94
C PRO A 269 -14.69 -25.49 -12.14
N LEU A 270 -14.30 -25.23 -13.39
CA LEU A 270 -13.35 -24.18 -13.73
C LEU A 270 -13.96 -22.78 -13.59
N ALA A 271 -15.24 -22.63 -13.93
CA ALA A 271 -16.01 -21.41 -13.67
C ALA A 271 -16.18 -21.18 -12.16
N TYR A 272 -16.46 -22.23 -11.38
CA TYR A 272 -16.57 -22.12 -9.92
C TYR A 272 -15.22 -21.75 -9.28
N PHE A 273 -14.12 -22.33 -9.76
CA PHE A 273 -12.77 -22.01 -9.28
C PHE A 273 -12.32 -20.59 -9.66
N GLY A 274 -12.71 -20.08 -10.82
CA GLY A 274 -12.37 -18.73 -11.25
C GLY A 274 -13.07 -17.61 -10.46
N PHE A 275 -14.15 -17.92 -9.75
CA PHE A 275 -14.89 -16.98 -8.91
C PHE A 275 -14.50 -17.03 -7.42
N TYR A 276 -13.78 -18.07 -6.99
CA TYR A 276 -13.28 -18.22 -5.62
C TYR A 276 -11.93 -17.53 -5.45
#